data_AF-A0A7T8HGT2-F1
#
_entry.id   AF-A0A7T8HGT2-F1
#
_cell.length_a   1.000
_cell.length_b   1.000
_cell.length_c   1.000
_cell.angle_alpha   90.00
_cell.angle_beta   90.00
_cell.angle_gamma   90.00
#
_symmetry.space_group_name_H-M   'P 1'
#
loop_
_entity.id
_entity.type
_entity.pdbx_description
1 polymer ?
#
loop_
_entity_poly.entity_id
_entity_poly.type
_entity_poly.pdbx_seq_one_letter_code
_entity_poly.pdbx_strand_id
1 'polypeptide(L)'
;MSSEQDRLSAILNYRVPKTTVYPVAQELNESNGNLTPLRKTQDLSKSKKRTPEFLQELQERINDDPGTSMRDLTAKMNVDEKTIRAAIHEDLRSKSYVLKVRQMLSEVSTASIVVAVASMNRKHLVNACTRFRSRLEAVIEADGGWLE
;
A
#
# COMPACT_ATOMS: atom_id res chain seq x y z
N MET A 1 -24.20 30.42 40.50
CA MET A 1 -25.34 31.09 39.81
C MET A 1 -25.01 31.58 38.39
N SER A 2 -23.74 31.65 37.97
CA SER A 2 -23.35 32.11 36.61
C SER A 2 -23.61 31.09 35.49
N SER A 3 -23.36 29.80 35.74
CA SER A 3 -23.37 28.77 34.68
C SER A 3 -24.73 28.47 34.05
N GLU A 4 -25.83 28.70 34.77
CA GLU A 4 -27.17 28.42 34.27
C GLU A 4 -27.69 29.52 33.36
N GLN A 5 -27.33 30.78 33.66
CA GLN A 5 -27.60 31.93 32.80
C GLN A 5 -26.80 31.83 31.49
N ASP A 6 -25.56 31.36 31.54
CA ASP A 6 -24.71 31.12 30.36
C ASP A 6 -25.25 30.00 29.45
N ARG A 7 -25.85 28.95 30.02
CA ARG A 7 -26.51 27.87 29.24
C ARG A 7 -27.78 28.38 28.54
N LEU A 8 -28.60 29.14 29.26
CA LEU A 8 -29.85 29.69 28.74
C LEU A 8 -29.59 30.75 27.66
N SER A 9 -28.56 31.59 27.83
CA SER A 9 -28.15 32.55 26.81
C SER A 9 -27.62 31.86 25.56
N ALA A 10 -26.90 30.73 25.69
CA ALA A 10 -26.44 29.98 24.53
C ALA A 10 -27.57 29.38 23.69
N ILE A 11 -28.61 28.85 24.35
CA ILE A 11 -29.80 28.29 23.70
C ILE A 11 -30.60 29.39 22.98
N LEU A 12 -30.79 30.54 23.63
CA LEU A 12 -31.61 31.64 23.12
C LEU A 12 -30.90 32.46 22.05
N ASN A 13 -29.60 32.74 22.22
CA ASN A 13 -28.85 33.64 21.33
C ASN A 13 -28.19 32.90 20.16
N TYR A 14 -27.71 31.67 20.36
CA TYR A 14 -27.05 30.89 19.30
C TYR A 14 -27.94 29.79 18.72
N ARG A 15 -29.20 29.69 19.17
CA ARG A 15 -30.22 28.76 18.66
C ARG A 15 -29.77 27.30 18.68
N VAL A 16 -28.94 26.94 19.66
CA VAL A 16 -28.41 25.58 19.82
C VAL A 16 -29.37 24.74 20.67
N PRO A 17 -29.70 23.49 20.28
CA PRO A 17 -30.59 22.64 21.06
C PRO A 17 -30.06 22.34 22.46
N LYS A 18 -30.97 22.25 23.45
CA LYS A 18 -30.65 21.83 24.83
C LYS A 18 -29.86 20.52 24.86
N THR A 19 -30.21 19.57 24.01
CA THR A 19 -29.54 18.25 23.89
C THR A 19 -28.06 18.33 23.55
N THR A 20 -27.60 19.46 22.98
CA THR A 20 -26.20 19.70 22.63
C THR A 20 -25.51 20.56 23.68
N VAL A 21 -26.19 21.57 24.23
CA VAL A 21 -25.59 22.51 25.21
C VAL A 21 -25.31 21.84 26.56
N TYR A 22 -26.24 21.03 27.07
CA TYR A 22 -26.09 20.43 28.41
C TYR A 22 -24.90 19.46 28.53
N PRO A 23 -24.70 18.49 27.61
CA PRO A 23 -23.53 17.59 27.66
C PRO A 23 -22.20 18.34 27.53
N VAL A 24 -22.11 19.29 26.60
CA VAL A 24 -20.87 20.06 26.38
C VAL A 24 -20.53 20.92 27.61
N ALA A 25 -21.52 21.58 28.21
CA ALA A 25 -21.31 22.37 29.43
C ALA A 25 -20.93 21.50 30.64
N GLN A 26 -21.38 20.25 30.67
CA GLN A 26 -20.98 19.28 31.69
C GLN A 26 -19.52 18.86 31.48
N GLU A 27 -19.16 18.40 30.28
CA GLU A 27 -17.79 18.01 29.92
C GLU A 27 -16.79 19.17 30.12
N LEU A 28 -17.22 20.42 29.91
CA LEU A 28 -16.40 21.62 30.09
C LEU A 28 -16.07 21.87 31.56
N ASN A 29 -17.07 21.69 32.42
CA ASN A 29 -16.89 21.80 33.86
C ASN A 29 -15.99 20.68 34.38
N GLU A 30 -16.17 19.45 33.89
CA GLU A 30 -15.33 18.30 34.25
C GLU A 30 -13.88 18.47 33.79
N SER A 31 -13.66 19.15 32.65
CA SER A 31 -12.32 19.43 32.09
C SER A 31 -11.71 20.75 32.58
N ASN A 32 -12.28 21.40 33.61
CA ASN A 32 -11.85 22.70 34.13
C ASN A 32 -11.67 23.79 33.05
N GLY A 33 -12.57 23.81 32.07
CA GLY A 33 -12.54 24.79 30.97
C GLY A 33 -11.56 24.45 29.83
N ASN A 34 -10.77 23.38 29.93
CA ASN A 34 -9.83 22.97 28.90
C ASN A 34 -10.40 21.84 28.03
N LEU A 35 -11.45 22.13 27.27
CA LEU A 35 -11.98 21.21 26.26
C LEU A 35 -11.41 21.52 24.88
N THR A 36 -10.77 20.53 24.27
CA THR A 36 -10.47 20.56 22.84
C THR A 36 -11.53 19.74 22.11
N PRO A 37 -12.27 20.30 21.13
CA PRO A 37 -13.31 19.55 20.43
C PRO A 37 -12.69 18.38 19.66
N LEU A 38 -12.94 17.16 20.14
CA LEU A 38 -12.51 15.94 19.48
C LEU A 38 -13.57 15.49 18.47
N ARG A 39 -13.16 15.28 17.22
CA ARG A 39 -14.04 14.67 16.22
C ARG A 39 -14.31 13.22 16.62
N LYS A 40 -15.58 12.81 16.64
CA LYS A 40 -15.95 11.39 16.81
C LYS A 40 -15.20 10.56 15.78
N THR A 41 -14.39 9.62 16.24
CA THR A 41 -13.71 8.66 15.38
C THR A 41 -14.73 7.66 14.88
N GLN A 42 -14.95 7.65 13.56
CA GLN A 42 -15.76 6.63 12.94
C GLN A 42 -14.95 5.33 12.88
N ASP A 43 -15.56 4.23 13.31
CA ASP A 43 -15.01 2.90 13.12
C ASP A 43 -15.12 2.50 11.64
N LEU A 44 -14.03 2.71 10.90
CA LEU A 44 -13.92 2.36 9.49
C LEU A 44 -13.66 0.87 9.25
N SER A 45 -13.45 0.06 10.30
CA SER A 45 -13.15 -1.38 10.17
C SER A 45 -14.26 -2.12 9.43
N LYS A 46 -15.52 -1.77 9.69
CA LYS A 46 -16.72 -2.40 9.11
C LYS A 46 -16.95 -2.07 7.63
N SER A 47 -16.33 -1.02 7.12
CA SER A 47 -16.52 -0.54 5.74
C SER A 47 -15.35 -0.88 4.82
N LYS A 48 -14.31 -1.55 5.33
CA LYS A 48 -13.12 -1.86 4.53
C LYS A 48 -13.36 -3.08 3.66
N LYS A 49 -13.42 -2.87 2.35
CA LYS A 49 -13.31 -3.91 1.31
C LYS A 49 -11.99 -4.70 1.37
N ARG A 50 -11.00 -4.20 2.11
CA ARG A 50 -9.69 -4.83 2.32
C ARG A 50 -9.73 -5.73 3.56
N THR A 51 -10.47 -6.83 3.46
CA THR A 51 -10.49 -7.89 4.48
C THR A 51 -9.19 -8.71 4.40
N PRO A 52 -8.79 -9.42 5.48
CA PRO A 52 -7.62 -10.30 5.42
C PRO A 52 -7.75 -11.39 4.36
N GLU A 53 -8.96 -11.94 4.17
CA GLU A 53 -9.26 -12.92 3.12
C GLU A 53 -9.00 -12.36 1.71
N PHE A 54 -9.46 -11.13 1.44
CA PHE A 54 -9.19 -10.44 0.19
C PHE A 54 -7.69 -10.24 -0.05
N LEU A 55 -6.94 -9.85 0.98
CA LEU A 55 -5.50 -9.64 0.87
C LEU A 55 -4.74 -10.95 0.59
N GLN A 56 -5.18 -12.05 1.19
CA GLN A 56 -4.60 -13.37 0.95
C GLN A 56 -4.86 -13.82 -0.50
N GLU A 57 -6.10 -13.71 -0.97
CA GLU A 57 -6.49 -14.07 -2.33
C GLU A 57 -5.75 -13.21 -3.38
N LEU A 58 -5.58 -11.91 -3.11
CA LEU A 58 -4.80 -11.00 -3.94
C LEU A 58 -3.32 -11.42 -3.99
N GLN A 59 -2.75 -11.78 -2.83
CA GLN A 59 -1.36 -12.21 -2.72
C GLN A 59 -1.09 -13.53 -3.45
N GLU A 60 -2.01 -14.48 -3.37
CA GLU A 60 -1.94 -15.75 -4.11
C GLU A 60 -1.93 -15.50 -5.62
N ARG A 61 -2.85 -14.69 -6.15
CA ARG A 61 -2.87 -14.36 -7.59
C ARG A 61 -1.60 -13.68 -8.08
N ILE A 62 -1.02 -12.78 -7.27
CA ILE A 62 0.25 -12.11 -7.59
C ILE A 62 1.43 -13.10 -7.56
N ASN A 63 1.36 -14.12 -6.70
CA ASN A 63 2.39 -15.16 -6.63
C ASN A 63 2.29 -16.15 -7.79
N ASP A 64 1.07 -16.50 -8.22
CA ASP A 64 0.81 -17.42 -9.33
C ASP A 64 1.28 -16.84 -10.67
N ASP A 65 0.91 -15.59 -10.97
CA ASP A 65 1.37 -14.88 -12.16
C ASP A 65 1.72 -13.42 -11.83
N PRO A 66 3.01 -13.12 -11.61
CA PRO A 66 3.47 -11.78 -11.28
C PRO A 66 3.40 -10.81 -12.47
N GLY A 67 3.18 -11.31 -13.68
CA GLY A 67 2.99 -10.50 -14.89
C GLY A 67 1.56 -9.94 -15.03
N THR A 68 0.62 -10.42 -14.22
CA THR A 68 -0.78 -9.97 -14.25
C THR A 68 -0.86 -8.46 -14.03
N SER A 69 -1.60 -7.73 -14.86
CA SER A 69 -1.77 -6.28 -14.63
C SER A 69 -2.71 -6.01 -13.45
N MET A 70 -2.58 -4.85 -12.79
CA MET A 70 -3.56 -4.45 -11.75
C MET A 70 -4.99 -4.38 -12.33
N ARG A 71 -5.14 -4.04 -13.62
CA ARG A 71 -6.43 -4.07 -14.31
C ARG A 71 -7.00 -5.48 -14.43
N ASP A 72 -6.18 -6.48 -14.74
CA ASP A 72 -6.67 -7.86 -14.78
C ASP A 72 -7.06 -8.36 -13.38
N LEU A 73 -6.31 -7.97 -12.35
CA LEU A 73 -6.69 -8.27 -10.96
C LEU A 73 -8.03 -7.61 -10.58
N THR A 74 -8.30 -6.40 -11.05
CA THR A 74 -9.61 -5.73 -10.82
C THR A 74 -10.76 -6.49 -11.44
N ALA A 75 -10.59 -6.99 -12.68
CA ALA A 75 -11.61 -7.76 -13.37
C ALA A 75 -11.85 -9.12 -12.68
N LYS A 76 -10.78 -9.80 -12.24
CA LYS A 76 -10.85 -11.10 -11.55
C LYS A 76 -11.47 -11.01 -10.16
N MET A 77 -11.13 -9.96 -9.40
CA MET A 77 -11.60 -9.78 -8.01
C MET A 77 -12.90 -8.95 -7.93
N ASN A 78 -13.36 -8.39 -9.05
CA ASN A 78 -14.49 -7.47 -9.12
C ASN A 78 -14.37 -6.28 -8.15
N VAL A 79 -13.16 -5.70 -8.08
CA VAL A 79 -12.86 -4.55 -7.20
C VAL A 79 -12.25 -3.43 -8.02
N ASP A 80 -12.48 -2.18 -7.60
CA ASP A 80 -11.90 -1.00 -8.24
C ASP A 80 -10.36 -0.97 -8.19
N GLU A 81 -9.73 -0.42 -9.24
CA GLU A 81 -8.26 -0.35 -9.39
C GLU A 81 -7.60 0.39 -8.24
N LYS A 82 -8.22 1.45 -7.72
CA LYS A 82 -7.69 2.20 -6.57
C LYS A 82 -7.60 1.33 -5.33
N THR A 83 -8.53 0.40 -5.15
CA THR A 83 -8.55 -0.51 -4.00
C THR A 83 -7.43 -1.54 -4.10
N ILE A 84 -7.24 -2.13 -5.28
CA ILE A 84 -6.16 -3.08 -5.57
C ILE A 84 -4.80 -2.40 -5.41
N ARG A 85 -4.62 -1.21 -6.00
CA ARG A 85 -3.39 -0.42 -5.88
C ARG A 85 -3.04 -0.12 -4.43
N ALA A 86 -4.00 0.34 -3.66
CA ALA A 86 -3.76 0.66 -2.26
C ALA A 86 -3.52 -0.60 -1.42
N ALA A 87 -4.23 -1.71 -1.70
CA ALA A 87 -3.94 -3.00 -1.06
C ALA A 87 -2.51 -3.49 -1.35
N ILE A 88 -2.04 -3.36 -2.59
CA ILE A 88 -0.69 -3.76 -2.98
C ILE A 88 0.39 -2.91 -2.29
N HIS A 89 0.21 -1.59 -2.25
CA HIS A 89 1.24 -0.67 -1.76
C HIS A 89 1.19 -0.43 -0.25
N GLU A 90 0.00 -0.34 0.34
CA GLU A 90 -0.18 -0.04 1.76
C GLU A 90 -0.20 -1.33 2.59
N ASP A 91 -1.03 -2.30 2.20
CA ASP A 91 -1.30 -3.49 3.00
C ASP A 91 -0.28 -4.61 2.73
N LEU A 92 -0.03 -4.95 1.46
CA LEU A 92 0.98 -5.94 1.05
C LEU A 92 2.40 -5.36 0.95
N ARG A 93 2.55 -4.03 1.05
CA ARG A 93 3.82 -3.28 1.05
C ARG A 93 4.78 -3.63 -0.10
N SER A 94 4.25 -3.92 -1.28
CA SER A 94 5.07 -4.17 -2.46
C SER A 94 5.51 -2.83 -3.07
N LYS A 95 6.81 -2.49 -2.90
CA LYS A 95 7.43 -1.22 -3.35
C LYS A 95 7.42 -1.05 -4.87
N SER A 96 7.65 -2.12 -5.62
CA SER A 96 7.42 -2.19 -7.05
C SER A 96 6.46 -3.35 -7.30
N TYR A 97 5.33 -3.05 -7.94
CA TYR A 97 4.49 -4.09 -8.54
C TYR A 97 5.21 -4.75 -9.73
N VAL A 98 6.31 -4.15 -10.18
CA VAL A 98 7.27 -4.69 -11.13
C VAL A 98 8.17 -5.69 -10.41
N LEU A 99 7.85 -6.99 -10.59
CA LEU A 99 8.64 -8.21 -10.40
C LEU A 99 9.67 -8.23 -9.26
N LYS A 100 9.40 -9.02 -8.21
CA LYS A 100 10.40 -9.35 -7.18
C LYS A 100 11.48 -10.28 -7.77
N VAL A 101 12.72 -10.18 -7.29
CA VAL A 101 13.85 -11.04 -7.71
C VAL A 101 13.52 -12.54 -7.63
N ARG A 102 12.81 -12.97 -6.57
CA ARG A 102 12.34 -14.37 -6.42
C ARG A 102 11.32 -14.78 -7.47
N GLN A 103 10.51 -13.85 -7.99
CA GLN A 103 9.53 -14.10 -9.05
C GLN A 103 10.21 -14.18 -10.43
N MET A 104 11.27 -13.40 -10.67
CA MET A 104 12.10 -13.53 -11.88
C MET A 104 12.82 -14.88 -11.98
N LEU A 105 13.12 -15.49 -10.82
CA LEU A 105 13.73 -16.83 -10.72
C LEU A 105 12.71 -17.96 -10.54
N SER A 106 11.41 -17.69 -10.69
CA SER A 106 10.39 -18.73 -10.73
C SER A 106 10.56 -19.64 -11.95
N GLU A 107 10.16 -20.90 -11.84
CA GLU A 107 10.29 -21.90 -12.92
C GLU A 107 9.70 -21.43 -14.26
N VAL A 108 8.58 -20.68 -14.21
CA VAL A 108 7.91 -20.14 -15.41
C VAL A 108 8.72 -19.00 -16.05
N SER A 109 9.27 -18.10 -15.24
CA SER A 109 10.10 -17.00 -15.73
C SER A 109 11.45 -17.49 -16.25
N THR A 110 12.08 -18.46 -15.58
CA THR A 110 13.34 -19.06 -16.04
C THR A 110 13.15 -19.80 -17.36
N ALA A 111 12.05 -20.53 -17.55
CA ALA A 111 11.72 -21.16 -18.83
C ALA A 111 11.58 -20.13 -19.97
N SER A 112 10.92 -19.01 -19.72
CA SER A 112 10.76 -17.92 -20.70
C SER A 112 12.10 -17.28 -21.07
N ILE A 113 12.98 -17.06 -20.08
CA ILE A 113 14.35 -16.56 -20.30
C ILE A 113 15.15 -17.56 -21.13
N VAL A 114 15.06 -18.86 -20.84
CA VAL A 114 15.76 -19.91 -21.58
C VAL A 114 15.32 -19.94 -23.05
N VAL A 115 14.01 -19.84 -23.32
CA VAL A 115 13.48 -19.78 -24.70
C VAL A 115 13.99 -18.54 -25.43
N ALA A 116 13.92 -17.37 -24.79
CA ALA A 116 14.43 -16.13 -25.38
C ALA A 116 15.94 -16.23 -25.69
N VAL A 117 16.72 -16.76 -24.75
CA VAL A 117 18.17 -16.99 -24.92
C VAL A 117 18.47 -17.97 -26.03
N ALA A 118 17.70 -19.05 -26.16
CA ALA A 118 17.86 -20.03 -27.23
C ALA A 118 17.58 -19.44 -28.62
N SER A 119 16.68 -18.45 -28.71
CA SER A 119 16.35 -17.76 -29.96
C SER A 119 17.33 -16.64 -30.35
N MET A 120 18.22 -16.23 -29.45
CA MET A 120 19.18 -15.15 -29.72
C MET A 120 20.31 -15.59 -30.68
N ASN A 121 20.84 -14.63 -31.44
CA ASN A 121 21.99 -14.88 -32.30
C ASN A 121 23.20 -15.35 -31.47
N ARG A 122 23.68 -16.56 -31.75
CA ARG A 122 24.77 -17.20 -31.01
C ARG A 122 26.05 -16.35 -30.94
N LYS A 123 26.44 -15.68 -32.02
CA LYS A 123 27.65 -14.82 -32.03
C LYS A 123 27.45 -13.61 -31.10
N HIS A 124 26.27 -13.01 -31.13
CA HIS A 124 25.93 -11.90 -30.25
C HIS A 124 25.96 -12.32 -28.78
N LEU A 125 25.38 -13.49 -28.47
CA LEU A 125 25.35 -14.04 -27.12
C LEU A 125 26.75 -14.32 -26.59
N VAL A 126 27.58 -15.01 -27.38
CA VAL A 126 28.97 -15.31 -27.02
C VAL A 126 29.75 -14.04 -26.73
N ASN A 127 29.63 -13.02 -27.59
CA ASN A 127 30.31 -11.73 -27.44
C ASN A 127 29.84 -10.97 -26.18
N ALA A 128 28.53 -10.96 -25.91
CA ALA A 128 27.98 -10.33 -24.71
C ALA A 128 28.49 -11.01 -23.44
N CYS A 129 28.45 -12.36 -23.40
CA CYS A 129 28.94 -13.15 -22.28
C CYS A 129 30.45 -13.00 -22.06
N THR A 130 31.25 -12.92 -23.13
CA THR A 130 32.70 -12.69 -23.00
C THR A 130 33.00 -11.31 -22.41
N ARG A 131 32.33 -10.24 -22.90
CA ARG A 131 32.54 -8.89 -22.36
C ARG A 131 32.12 -8.78 -20.90
N PHE A 132 30.99 -9.38 -20.55
CA PHE A 132 30.54 -9.43 -19.16
C PHE A 132 31.53 -10.18 -18.26
N ARG A 133 32.05 -11.32 -18.74
CA ARG A 133 33.05 -12.11 -18.03
C ARG A 133 34.35 -11.32 -17.80
N SER A 134 34.90 -10.70 -18.84
CA SER A 134 36.12 -9.90 -18.70
C SER A 134 35.97 -8.75 -17.71
N ARG A 135 34.77 -8.13 -17.66
CA ARG A 135 34.46 -7.10 -16.65
C ARG A 135 34.40 -7.66 -15.24
N LEU A 136 33.80 -8.84 -15.05
CA LEU A 136 33.80 -9.52 -13.75
C LEU A 136 35.21 -9.88 -13.30
N GLU A 137 36.03 -10.41 -14.19
CA GLU A 137 37.43 -10.77 -13.91
C GLU A 137 38.24 -9.54 -13.49
N ALA A 138 38.07 -8.40 -14.17
CA ALA A 138 38.71 -7.13 -13.80
C ALA A 138 38.24 -6.59 -12.43
N VAL A 139 36.96 -6.75 -12.08
CA VAL A 139 36.43 -6.35 -10.76
C VAL A 139 36.98 -7.24 -9.65
N ILE A 140 37.16 -8.54 -9.92
CA ILE A 140 37.78 -9.48 -8.99
C ILE A 140 39.25 -9.15 -8.79
N GLU A 141 39.98 -8.83 -9.87
CA GLU A 141 41.40 -8.45 -9.81
C GLU A 141 41.64 -7.13 -9.06
N ALA A 142 40.67 -6.23 -9.07
CA ALA A 142 40.71 -4.97 -8.31
C ALA A 142 40.33 -5.12 -6.82
N ASP A 143 40.19 -6.36 -6.29
CA ASP A 143 39.70 -6.65 -4.93
C ASP A 143 38.32 -6.03 -4.62
N GLY A 144 37.47 -5.90 -5.65
CA GLY A 144 36.08 -5.43 -5.55
C GLY A 144 35.82 -4.01 -6.05
N GLY A 145 34.58 -3.75 -6.47
CA GLY A 145 34.13 -2.50 -7.08
C GLY A 145 32.74 -2.62 -7.73
N TRP A 146 32.33 -1.63 -8.53
CA TRP A 146 31.06 -1.65 -9.29
C TRP A 146 31.27 -2.10 -10.74
N LEU A 147 30.33 -2.87 -11.29
CA LEU A 147 30.31 -3.24 -12.70
C LEU A 147 29.74 -2.08 -13.55
N GLU A 148 30.58 -1.26 -14.19
CA GLU A 148 30.19 -0.20 -15.16
C GLU A 148 30.09 -0.66 -16.60
#